data_AF-A0A401M248-F1
#
_entry.id   AF-A0A401M248-F1
#
_cell.length_a   1.000
_cell.length_b   1.000
_cell.length_c   1.000
_cell.angle_alpha   90.00
_cell.angle_beta   90.00
_cell.angle_gamma   90.00
#
_symmetry.space_group_name_H-M   'P 1'
#
loop_
_entity.id
_entity.type
_entity.pdbx_description
1 polymer ?
#
loop_
_entity_poly.entity_id
_entity_poly.type
_entity_poly.pdbx_seq_one_letter_code
_entity_poly.pdbx_strand_id
1 'polypeptide(L)'
;MGLRLSPEKTLITHIYEGLDFLGWRIQRHRKQGSNRHFVYTYPSGKALKAMTGKVRTLCRTMDTSQPLDALLRQLNPALKGWCVYFRPGVSSAQPSPT
;
A
#
# COMPACT_ATOMS: atom_id res chain seq x y z
N MET A 1 0.11 16.12 30.59
CA MET A 1 -0.04 15.55 29.23
C MET A 1 0.63 16.48 28.24
N GLY A 2 1.86 16.18 27.81
CA GLY A 2 2.69 17.06 26.97
C GLY A 2 3.05 16.42 25.63
N LEU A 3 2.06 16.17 24.78
CA LEU A 3 2.28 15.72 23.40
C LEU A 3 1.98 16.88 22.45
N ARG A 4 2.89 17.12 21.50
CA ARG A 4 2.72 18.08 20.40
C ARG A 4 2.64 17.33 19.08
N LEU A 5 1.77 17.79 18.19
CA LEU A 5 1.65 17.25 16.85
C LEU A 5 2.95 17.52 16.07
N SER A 6 3.40 16.51 15.33
CA SER A 6 4.50 16.67 14.39
C SER A 6 3.96 17.38 13.15
N PRO A 7 4.39 18.62 12.84
CA PRO A 7 3.89 19.35 11.67
C PRO A 7 4.18 18.58 10.38
N GLU A 8 5.30 17.86 10.30
CA GLU A 8 5.65 17.01 9.15
C GLU A 8 4.71 15.82 8.92
N LYS A 9 4.00 15.35 9.96
CA LYS A 9 3.09 14.20 9.89
C LYS A 9 1.63 14.62 9.86
N THR A 10 1.37 15.92 10.01
CA THR A 10 0.02 16.48 10.13
C THR A 10 -0.29 17.26 8.86
N LEU A 11 -1.24 16.77 8.08
CA LEU A 11 -1.67 17.39 6.83
C LEU A 11 -3.18 17.57 6.84
N ILE A 12 -3.64 18.78 6.52
CA ILE A 12 -5.04 19.07 6.22
C ILE A 12 -5.14 19.16 4.70
N THR A 13 -5.93 18.28 4.09
CA THR A 13 -6.08 18.15 2.63
C THR A 13 -7.54 17.90 2.29
N HIS A 14 -7.96 18.28 1.08
CA HIS A 14 -9.32 18.01 0.63
C HIS A 14 -9.50 16.50 0.35
N ILE A 15 -10.67 15.93 0.65
CA ILE A 15 -10.93 14.48 0.46
C ILE A 15 -10.80 14.00 -1.00
N TYR A 16 -10.84 14.94 -1.97
CA TYR A 16 -10.61 14.67 -3.39
C TYR A 16 -9.12 14.60 -3.76
N GLU A 17 -8.26 15.30 -3.03
CA GLU A 17 -6.80 15.18 -3.17
C GLU A 17 -6.33 13.85 -2.59
N GLY A 18 -6.88 13.48 -1.42
CA GLY A 18 -6.65 12.21 -0.75
C GLY A 18 -5.48 12.24 0.23
N LEU A 19 -5.50 11.30 1.19
CA LEU A 19 -4.56 11.23 2.31
C LEU A 19 -3.88 9.87 2.36
N ASP A 20 -2.57 9.86 2.59
CA ASP A 20 -1.81 8.64 2.89
C ASP A 20 -1.74 8.42 4.40
N PHE A 21 -2.33 7.34 4.91
CA PHE A 21 -2.32 7.00 6.34
C PHE A 21 -2.13 5.49 6.56
N LEU A 22 -1.16 5.11 7.41
CA LEU A 22 -0.82 3.70 7.70
C LEU A 22 -0.61 2.82 6.45
N GLY A 23 -0.06 3.41 5.39
CA GLY A 23 0.16 2.72 4.12
C GLY A 23 -1.06 2.65 3.21
N TRP A 24 -2.21 3.19 3.61
CA TRP A 24 -3.42 3.34 2.80
C TRP A 24 -3.49 4.71 2.15
N ARG A 25 -3.92 4.77 0.90
CA ARG A 25 -4.43 5.97 0.24
C ARG A 25 -5.93 6.02 0.44
N ILE A 26 -6.42 7.10 1.03
CA ILE A 26 -7.84 7.35 1.28
C ILE A 26 -8.25 8.53 0.39
N GLN A 27 -9.12 8.29 -0.59
CA GLN A 27 -9.51 9.32 -1.56
C GLN A 27 -10.97 9.15 -1.98
N ARG A 28 -11.70 10.27 -2.11
CA ARG A 28 -13.07 10.27 -2.62
C ARG A 28 -13.05 10.33 -4.13
N HIS A 29 -13.73 9.40 -4.78
CA HIS A 29 -13.96 9.42 -6.22
C HIS A 29 -15.45 9.34 -6.53
N ARG A 30 -15.82 9.87 -7.70
CA ARG A 30 -17.15 9.64 -8.26
C ARG A 30 -17.20 8.22 -8.82
N LYS A 31 -18.24 7.47 -8.47
CA LYS A 31 -18.48 6.14 -9.04
C LYS A 31 -18.76 6.30 -10.53
N GLN A 32 -18.01 5.60 -11.39
CA GLN A 32 -18.24 5.61 -12.84
C GLN A 32 -19.70 5.19 -13.14
N GLY A 33 -20.35 5.91 -14.06
CA GLY A 33 -21.76 5.69 -14.40
C GLY A 33 -22.77 6.18 -13.34
N SER A 34 -22.34 6.91 -12.30
CA SER A 34 -23.24 7.47 -11.29
C SER A 34 -22.83 8.90 -10.90
N ASN A 35 -23.76 9.64 -10.29
CA ASN A 35 -23.46 10.92 -9.62
C ASN A 35 -23.09 10.72 -8.13
N ARG A 36 -23.03 9.46 -7.67
CA ARG A 36 -22.66 9.10 -6.30
C ARG A 36 -21.14 9.11 -6.13
N HIS A 37 -20.71 9.59 -4.97
CA HIS A 37 -19.30 9.62 -4.60
C HIS A 37 -19.06 8.65 -3.45
N PHE A 38 -17.93 7.94 -3.50
CA PHE A 38 -17.53 7.01 -2.47
C PHE A 38 -16.08 7.29 -2.06
N VAL A 39 -15.76 6.94 -0.82
CA VAL A 39 -14.37 6.92 -0.35
C VAL A 39 -13.77 5.58 -0.73
N TYR A 40 -12.68 5.62 -1.46
CA TYR A 40 -11.89 4.47 -1.86
C TYR A 40 -10.64 4.40 -1.00
N THR A 41 -10.31 3.18 -0.58
CA THR A 41 -9.11 2.88 0.21
C THR A 41 -8.31 1.80 -0.49
N TYR A 42 -7.09 2.14 -0.90
CA TYR A 42 -6.16 1.26 -1.60
C TYR A 42 -4.74 1.40 -1.03
N PRO A 43 -3.83 0.46 -1.26
CA PRO A 43 -2.44 0.62 -0.83
C PRO A 43 -1.83 1.89 -1.43
N SER A 44 -1.19 2.71 -0.60
CA SER A 44 -0.46 3.90 -1.04
C SER A 44 0.70 3.53 -1.96
N GLY A 45 1.11 4.44 -2.84
CA GLY A 45 2.28 4.22 -3.70
C GLY A 45 3.56 3.94 -2.91
N LYS A 46 3.70 4.55 -1.71
CA LYS A 46 4.82 4.27 -0.78
C LYS A 46 4.77 2.83 -0.26
N ALA A 47 3.59 2.34 0.12
CA ALA A 47 3.39 0.97 0.56
C ALA A 47 3.76 -0.02 -0.57
N LEU A 48 3.25 0.18 -1.78
CA LEU A 48 3.59 -0.66 -2.94
C LEU A 48 5.09 -0.69 -3.20
N LYS A 49 5.76 0.48 -3.24
CA LYS A 49 7.21 0.58 -3.42
C LYS A 49 7.99 -0.16 -2.33
N ALA A 50 7.56 -0.05 -1.08
CA ALA A 50 8.18 -0.76 0.04
C ALA A 50 8.08 -2.28 -0.12
N MET A 51 6.91 -2.79 -0.53
CA MET A 51 6.72 -4.22 -0.75
C MET A 51 7.51 -4.74 -1.95
N THR A 52 7.48 -4.05 -3.09
CA THR A 52 8.29 -4.42 -4.26
C THR A 52 9.79 -4.34 -3.94
N GLY A 53 10.21 -3.35 -3.16
CA GLY A 53 11.57 -3.23 -2.66
C GLY A 53 11.98 -4.43 -1.81
N LYS A 54 11.13 -4.84 -0.86
CA LYS A 54 11.36 -6.02 -0.02
C LYS A 54 11.51 -7.30 -0.85
N VAL A 55 10.61 -7.53 -1.81
CA VAL A 55 10.67 -8.67 -2.73
C VAL A 55 11.98 -8.65 -3.51
N ARG A 56 12.36 -7.50 -4.07
CA ARG A 56 13.61 -7.34 -4.82
C ARG A 56 14.83 -7.63 -3.95
N THR A 57 14.86 -7.16 -2.71
CA THR A 57 15.96 -7.43 -1.78
C THR A 57 16.06 -8.92 -1.47
N LEU A 58 14.95 -9.59 -1.15
CA LEU A 58 14.93 -11.03 -0.89
C LEU A 58 15.47 -11.82 -2.09
N CYS A 59 15.05 -11.48 -3.31
CA CYS A 59 15.56 -12.14 -4.52
C CYS A 59 17.05 -11.84 -4.80
N ARG A 60 17.59 -10.70 -4.34
CA ARG A 60 19.00 -10.32 -4.55
C ARG A 60 19.93 -10.89 -3.49
N THR A 61 19.46 -11.05 -2.26
CA THR A 61 20.25 -11.60 -1.15
C THR A 61 20.40 -13.11 -1.25
N MET A 62 19.49 -13.78 -1.97
CA MET A 62 19.70 -15.18 -2.36
C MET A 62 20.64 -15.26 -3.56
N ASP A 63 21.81 -15.85 -3.33
CA ASP A 63 22.70 -16.26 -4.41
C ASP A 63 21.98 -17.16 -5.41
N THR A 64 22.34 -17.05 -6.68
CA THR A 64 21.79 -17.84 -7.82
C THR A 64 21.94 -19.36 -7.62
N SER A 65 22.76 -19.78 -6.65
CA SER A 65 23.00 -21.18 -6.29
C SER A 65 22.03 -21.75 -5.24
N GLN A 66 21.14 -20.94 -4.65
CA GLN A 66 20.15 -21.43 -3.70
C GLN A 66 18.91 -21.98 -4.40
N PRO A 67 18.30 -23.07 -3.87
CA PRO A 67 17.14 -23.67 -4.50
C PRO A 67 15.89 -22.78 -4.31
N LEU A 68 15.02 -22.80 -5.33
CA LEU A 68 13.82 -21.96 -5.39
C LEU A 68 12.88 -22.15 -4.19
N ASP A 69 12.84 -23.34 -3.62
CA ASP A 69 12.02 -23.66 -2.44
C ASP A 69 12.44 -22.82 -1.21
N ALA A 70 13.74 -22.55 -1.04
CA ALA A 70 14.25 -21.70 0.03
C ALA A 70 13.76 -20.25 -0.16
N LEU A 71 13.77 -19.75 -1.39
CA LEU A 71 13.24 -18.41 -1.71
C LEU A 71 11.75 -18.32 -1.41
N LEU A 72 10.97 -19.31 -1.84
CA LEU A 72 9.53 -19.35 -1.62
C LEU A 72 9.19 -19.42 -0.12
N ARG A 73 9.97 -20.13 0.70
CA ARG A 73 9.80 -20.16 2.16
C ARG A 73 9.93 -18.78 2.81
N GLN A 74 10.79 -17.91 2.27
CA GLN A 74 10.96 -16.54 2.79
C GLN A 74 9.96 -15.55 2.18
N LEU A 75 9.65 -15.71 0.89
CA LEU A 75 8.81 -14.77 0.15
C LEU A 75 7.32 -14.93 0.49
N ASN A 76 6.85 -16.18 0.60
CA ASN A 76 5.43 -16.48 0.79
C ASN A 76 4.84 -15.87 2.07
N PRO A 77 5.50 -15.93 3.25
CA PRO A 77 4.99 -15.27 4.45
C PRO A 77 4.88 -13.74 4.31
N ALA A 78 5.85 -13.11 3.65
CA ALA A 78 5.84 -11.66 3.42
C ALA A 78 4.68 -11.24 2.49
N LEU A 79 4.48 -11.97 1.40
CA LEU A 79 3.35 -11.75 0.49
C LEU A 79 2.01 -12.02 1.18
N LYS A 80 1.91 -13.11 1.93
CA LYS A 80 0.68 -13.47 2.64
C LYS A 80 0.29 -12.40 3.67
N GLY A 81 1.25 -11.94 4.48
CA GLY A 81 1.01 -10.86 5.45
C GLY A 81 0.57 -9.57 4.77
N TRP A 82 1.20 -9.20 3.65
CA TRP A 82 0.84 -8.04 2.85
C TRP A 82 -0.60 -8.14 2.32
N CYS A 83 -0.94 -9.27 1.69
CA CYS A 83 -2.28 -9.50 1.14
C CYS A 83 -3.35 -9.51 2.24
N VAL A 84 -3.06 -10.07 3.42
CA VAL A 84 -3.99 -10.06 4.55
C VAL A 84 -4.20 -8.63 5.06
N TYR A 85 -3.15 -7.85 5.22
CA TYR A 85 -3.26 -6.46 5.71
C TYR A 85 -4.08 -5.59 4.76
N PHE A 86 -3.86 -5.69 3.44
CA PHE A 86 -4.58 -4.89 2.44
C PHE A 86 -5.89 -5.52 1.95
N ARG A 87 -6.29 -6.69 2.46
CA ARG A 87 -7.53 -7.39 2.08
C ARG A 87 -8.81 -6.55 2.21
N PRO A 88 -8.99 -5.70 3.23
CA PRO A 88 -10.19 -4.87 3.36
C PRO A 88 -10.30 -3.77 2.29
N GLY A 89 -9.21 -3.51 1.55
CA GLY A 89 -9.15 -2.47 0.53
C GLY A 89 -9.92 -2.82 -0.74
N VAL A 90 -10.40 -1.79 -1.42
CA VAL A 90 -10.96 -1.87 -2.78
C VAL A 90 -9.83 -1.95 -3.81
N SER A 91 -9.05 -3.03 -3.74
CA SER A 91 -7.81 -3.22 -4.53
C SER A 91 -8.06 -3.68 -5.97
N SER A 92 -9.30 -3.92 -6.39
CA SER A 92 -9.64 -4.43 -7.73
C SER A 92 -9.65 -3.36 -8.82
N ALA A 93 -9.59 -2.08 -8.47
CA ALA A 93 -9.62 -0.97 -9.42
C ALA A 93 -8.89 0.24 -8.85
N GLN A 94 -7.57 0.13 -8.64
CA GLN A 94 -6.75 1.31 -8.39
C GLN A 94 -6.61 2.07 -9.73
N PRO A 95 -7.12 3.31 -9.87
CA PRO A 95 -6.84 4.10 -11.06
C PRO A 95 -5.33 4.34 -11.14
N SER A 96 -4.77 4.21 -12.35
CA SER A 96 -3.35 4.41 -12.60
C SER A 96 -2.88 5.77 -12.05
N PRO A 97 -1.77 5.83 -11.31
CA PRO A 97 -1.18 7.11 -10.94
C PRO A 97 -0.73 7.80 -12.24
N THR A 98 -1.37 8.91 -12.57
CA THR A 98 -0.83 9.91 -13.51
C THR A 98 0.51 10.42 -13.02
#